data_AF-A0A975TCW2-F1
#
_entry.id   AF-A0A975TCW2-F1
#
_cell.length_a   1.000
_cell.length_b   1.000
_cell.length_c   1.000
_cell.angle_alpha   90.00
_cell.angle_beta   90.00
_cell.angle_gamma   90.00
#
_symmetry.space_group_name_H-M   'P 1'
#
loop_
_entity.id
_entity.type
_entity.pdbx_description
1 polymer ?
#
loop_
_entity_poly.entity_id
_entity_poly.type
_entity_poly.pdbx_seq_one_letter_code
_entity_poly.pdbx_strand_id
1 'polypeptide(L)' 'MLRYNENHAPLVKVVYSQVKVNGKTELVPLELYADGSLKRSYG' A
#
# COMPACT_ATOMS: atom_id res chain seq x y z
N MET A 1 7.52 27.93 -10.21
CA MET A 1 6.48 27.54 -9.23
C MET A 1 6.51 26.02 -9.12
N LEU A 2 7.27 25.47 -8.15
CA LEU A 2 7.27 24.03 -7.91
C LEU A 2 5.88 23.66 -7.37
N ARG A 3 5.10 22.93 -8.16
CA ARG A 3 3.91 22.26 -7.66
C ARG A 3 4.38 21.08 -6.82
N TYR A 4 4.69 21.33 -5.54
CA TYR A 4 4.86 20.26 -4.57
C TYR A 4 3.55 19.48 -4.54
N ASN A 5 3.63 18.19 -4.82
CA ASN A 5 2.49 17.28 -4.78
C ASN A 5 2.19 16.98 -3.30
N GLU A 6 1.50 17.91 -2.62
CA GLU A 6 1.33 17.99 -1.16
C GLU A 6 0.46 16.87 -0.54
N ASN A 7 0.07 15.83 -1.28
CA ASN A 7 -0.89 14.83 -0.79
C ASN A 7 -0.41 13.38 -0.80
N HIS A 8 0.88 13.14 -1.01
CA HIS A 8 1.41 11.78 -0.96
C HIS A 8 2.38 11.69 0.21
N ALA A 9 1.89 11.14 1.33
CA ALA A 9 2.77 10.62 2.36
C ALA A 9 3.85 9.73 1.69
N PRO A 10 5.11 9.77 2.14
CA PRO A 10 6.15 8.96 1.52
C PRO A 10 5.87 7.46 1.72
N LEU A 11 6.15 6.67 0.70
CA LEU A 11 6.11 5.20 0.80
C LEU A 11 7.18 4.74 1.79
N VAL A 12 6.78 3.96 2.78
CA VAL A 12 7.67 3.41 3.80
C VAL A 12 8.17 2.03 3.39
N LYS A 13 7.25 1.12 3.06
CA LYS A 13 7.57 -0.26 2.68
C LYS A 13 6.39 -0.96 1.99
N VAL A 14 6.69 -2.07 1.32
CA VAL A 14 5.68 -3.04 0.89
C VAL A 14 5.42 -4.03 2.02
N VAL A 15 4.14 -4.25 2.33
CA VAL A 15 3.66 -5.25 3.29
C VAL A 15 2.73 -6.24 2.60
N TYR A 16 2.41 -7.36 3.25
CA TYR A 16 1.47 -8.35 2.72
C TYR A 16 0.27 -8.48 3.64
N SER A 17 -0.92 -8.41 3.07
CA SER A 17 -2.15 -8.77 3.75
C SER A 17 -2.51 -10.21 3.44
N GLN A 18 -2.81 -11.00 4.48
CA GLN A 18 -3.30 -12.36 4.31
C GLN A 18 -4.82 -12.31 4.11
N VAL A 19 -5.30 -12.81 2.99
CA VAL A 19 -6.74 -12.90 2.69
C VAL A 19 -7.12 -14.32 2.35
N LYS A 20 -8.36 -14.71 2.64
CA LYS A 20 -8.90 -16.00 2.21
C LYS A 20 -9.75 -15.80 0.96
N VAL A 21 -9.31 -16.39 -0.15
CA VAL A 21 -10.04 -16.41 -1.43
C VAL A 21 -10.35 -17.86 -1.76
N ASN A 22 -11.64 -18.19 -1.89
CA ASN A 22 -12.10 -19.55 -2.20
C ASN A 22 -11.48 -20.64 -1.28
N GLY A 23 -11.34 -20.32 0.01
CA GLY A 23 -10.76 -21.23 1.01
C GLY A 23 -9.23 -21.35 0.97
N LYS A 24 -8.55 -20.71 0.02
CA LYS A 24 -7.09 -20.61 -0.04
C LYS A 24 -6.62 -19.33 0.62
N THR A 25 -5.48 -19.41 1.32
CA THR A 25 -4.82 -18.21 1.87
C THR A 25 -3.95 -17.60 0.78
N GLU A 26 -4.18 -16.34 0.47
CA GLU A 26 -3.42 -15.56 -0.51
C GLU A 26 -2.77 -14.36 0.17
N LEU A 27 -1.58 -13.99 -0.30
CA LEU A 27 -0.85 -12.82 0.17
C LEU A 27 -0.99 -11.70 -0.86
N VAL A 28 -1.65 -10.61 -0.47
CA VAL A 28 -1.84 -9.43 -1.32
C VAL A 28 -0.83 -8.36 -0.93
N PRO A 29 0.02 -7.90 -1.87
CA PRO A 29 0.96 -6.82 -1.59
C PRO A 29 0.23 -5.49 -1.42
N LEU A 30 0.61 -4.75 -0.38
CA LEU A 30 0.12 -3.41 -0.08
C LEU A 30 1.31 -2.46 0.15
N GLU A 31 1.12 -1.21 -0.20
CA GLU A 31 2.03 -0.10 0.07
C GLU A 31 1.64 0.55 1.38
N LEU A 32 2.57 0.57 2.33
CA LEU A 32 2.44 1.30 3.60
C LEU A 32 3.10 2.67 3.47
N TYR A 33 2.33 3.71 3.75
CA TYR A 33 2.79 5.09 3.72
C TYR A 33 3.05 5.62 5.13
N ALA A 34 3.81 6.71 5.24
CA ALA A 34 4.26 7.25 6.54
C ALA A 34 3.13 7.84 7.39
N ASP A 35 1.98 8.15 6.78
CA ASP A 35 0.74 8.54 7.46
C ASP A 35 -0.03 7.33 8.02
N GLY A 36 0.49 6.11 7.85
CA GLY A 36 -0.14 4.86 8.25
C GLY A 36 -1.19 4.35 7.25
N SER A 37 -1.44 5.06 6.15
CA SER A 37 -2.35 4.59 5.12
C SER A 37 -1.79 3.38 4.38
N LEU A 38 -2.69 2.48 3.99
CA LEU A 38 -2.40 1.32 3.16
C LEU A 38 -3.08 1.48 1.81
N LYS A 39 -2.33 1.35 0.72
CA LYS A 39 -2.89 1.28 -0.64
C LYS A 39 -2.50 -0.04 -1.28
N ARG A 40 -3.35 -0.53 -2.20
CA ARG A 40 -2.96 -1.66 -3.03
C ARG A 40 -1.85 -1.22 -3.95
N SER A 41 -0.79 -2.02 -4.03
CA SER A 41 0.25 -1.81 -5.04
C SER A 41 -0.33 -2.24 -6.38
N TYR A 42 -0.69 -1.27 -7.22
CA TYR A 42 -1.01 -1.49 -8.62
C TYR A 42 0.31 -1.27 -9.35
N GLY A 43 0.98 -2.38 -9.69
CA GLY A 43 2.23 -2.35 -10.46
C GLY A 43 2.05 -1.70 -11.84
#